data_AF-A0A937QIK2-F1
#
_entry.id   AF-A0A937QIK2-F1
#
_cell.length_a   1.000
_cell.length_b   1.000
_cell.length_c   1.000
_cell.angle_alpha   90.00
_cell.angle_beta   90.00
_cell.angle_gamma   90.00
#
_symmetry.space_group_name_H-M   'P 1'
#
loop_
_entity.id
_entity.type
_entity.pdbx_description
1 polymer ?
#
loop_
_entity_poly.entity_id
_entity_poly.type
_entity_poly.pdbx_seq_one_letter_code
_entity_poly.pdbx_strand_id
1 'polypeptide(L)'
;MVEKITAFLPNLFVAGFILLVGLFLARVICRIVTNVLAAFGADKLGEKVGLTRGAKPFSLSKTLGWLVYIFILIPIVIAALDAVGLEAITQPTGNMLQRLLSGIPSVFAAALVLGIAYVIGRLVGQLIKSLLETVNFDALPSKLGLGGQADGAKWSPSAIVGYLVLVVVLLFAAVSALSLLGFANLSDLLVDFLFFVGHILMGLVILAIGLYLSSVVAEIIKSRQIAQAVLLSLVARVAILLLAGAMALRQMGLANEIISLAFGLLLGSVAVAGAIAFGLGGREIAAQKLKEWLSSIESEKSNKDKPLTKKGRSRAKPS
;
A
#
# COMPACT_ATOMS: atom_id res chain seq x y z
N MET A 1 14.04 51.33 -35.90
CA MET A 1 15.04 50.22 -35.91
C MET A 1 16.45 50.69 -35.62
N VAL A 2 16.89 51.84 -36.16
CA VAL A 2 18.24 52.40 -35.90
C VAL A 2 18.51 52.70 -34.42
N GLU A 3 17.53 53.22 -33.67
CA GLU A 3 17.66 53.46 -32.22
C GLU A 3 17.88 52.19 -31.37
N LYS A 4 17.36 51.03 -31.81
CA LYS A 4 17.65 49.76 -31.12
C LYS A 4 19.10 49.35 -31.36
N ILE A 5 19.62 49.51 -32.58
CA ILE A 5 21.00 49.14 -32.92
C ILE A 5 22.01 50.03 -32.18
N THR A 6 21.71 51.32 -31.98
CA THR A 6 22.59 52.24 -31.24
C THR A 6 22.54 52.01 -29.72
N ALA A 7 21.41 51.54 -29.17
CA ALA A 7 21.29 51.15 -27.75
C ALA A 7 21.87 49.75 -27.45
N PHE A 8 21.97 48.85 -28.44
CA PHE A 8 22.58 47.53 -28.28
C PHE A 8 24.10 47.57 -28.11
N LEU A 9 24.78 48.55 -28.73
CA LEU A 9 26.25 48.62 -28.71
C LEU A 9 26.80 48.85 -27.29
N PRO A 10 26.31 49.82 -26.49
CA PRO A 10 26.73 50.00 -25.10
C PRO A 10 26.38 48.80 -24.21
N ASN A 11 25.18 48.24 -24.37
CA ASN A 11 24.71 47.09 -23.59
C ASN A 11 25.54 45.83 -23.83
N LEU A 12 26.04 45.64 -25.05
CA LEU A 12 26.95 44.54 -25.38
C LEU A 12 28.30 44.67 -24.66
N PHE A 13 28.82 45.89 -24.50
CA PHE A 13 30.03 46.14 -23.71
C PHE A 13 29.79 45.85 -22.22
N VAL A 14 28.66 46.28 -21.67
CA VAL A 14 28.29 45.98 -20.27
C VAL A 14 28.19 44.47 -20.05
N ALA A 15 27.49 43.75 -20.93
CA ALA A 15 27.38 42.29 -20.87
C ALA A 15 28.74 41.59 -20.99
N GLY A 16 29.60 42.05 -21.90
CA GLY A 16 30.96 41.55 -22.05
C GLY A 16 31.80 41.73 -20.78
N PHE A 17 31.69 42.88 -20.13
CA PHE A 17 32.35 43.14 -18.85
C PHE A 17 31.83 42.23 -17.74
N ILE A 18 30.51 42.06 -17.62
CA ILE A 18 29.87 41.15 -16.66
C ILE A 18 30.36 39.71 -16.84
N LEU A 19 30.43 39.21 -18.08
CA LEU A 19 30.97 37.87 -18.35
C LEU A 19 32.44 37.74 -17.95
N LEU A 20 33.26 38.74 -18.27
CA LEU A 20 34.70 38.71 -17.97
C LEU A 20 34.96 38.63 -16.46
N VAL A 21 34.31 39.53 -15.70
CA VAL A 21 34.45 39.59 -14.24
C VAL A 21 33.82 38.36 -13.59
N GLY A 22 32.63 37.95 -14.05
CA GLY A 22 31.94 36.78 -13.52
C GLY A 22 32.72 35.48 -13.73
N LEU A 23 33.28 35.26 -14.94
CA LEU A 23 34.10 34.07 -15.21
C LEU A 23 35.33 33.98 -14.30
N PHE A 24 35.93 35.13 -13.98
CA PHE A 24 37.03 35.18 -13.03
C PHE A 24 36.58 34.78 -11.62
N LEU A 25 35.48 35.37 -11.12
CA LEU A 25 34.89 35.04 -9.81
C LEU A 25 34.49 33.55 -9.72
N ALA A 26 33.83 33.01 -10.74
CA ALA A 26 33.40 31.63 -10.79
C ALA A 26 34.58 30.65 -10.65
N ARG A 27 35.70 30.93 -11.31
CA ARG A 27 36.92 30.11 -11.19
C ARG A 27 37.53 30.18 -9.79
N VAL A 28 37.52 31.35 -9.16
CA VAL A 28 38.05 31.53 -7.79
C VAL A 28 37.20 30.74 -6.80
N ILE A 29 35.88 30.90 -6.85
CA ILE A 29 34.94 30.22 -5.95
C ILE A 29 35.02 28.70 -6.13
N CYS A 30 35.06 28.22 -7.38
CA CYS A 30 35.20 26.79 -7.68
C CYS A 30 36.42 26.17 -6.98
N ARG A 31 37.59 26.83 -7.00
CA ARG A 31 38.79 26.35 -6.29
C ARG A 31 38.60 26.28 -4.78
N ILE A 32 37.97 27.28 -4.20
CA ILE A 32 37.69 27.31 -2.76
C ILE A 32 36.81 26.12 -2.39
N VAL A 33 35.71 25.94 -3.12
CA VAL A 33 34.75 24.86 -2.85
C VAL A 33 35.38 23.48 -3.02
N THR A 34 36.16 23.24 -4.09
CA THR A 34 36.84 21.94 -4.26
C THR A 34 37.83 21.64 -3.14
N ASN A 35 38.57 22.65 -2.66
CA ASN A 35 39.52 22.48 -1.57
C ASN A 35 38.81 22.17 -0.25
N VAL A 36 37.68 22.81 0.01
CA VAL A 36 36.85 22.55 1.19
C VAL A 36 36.26 21.14 1.15
N LEU A 37 35.68 20.72 0.02
CA LEU A 37 35.12 19.38 -0.15
C LEU A 37 36.17 18.27 0.02
N ALA A 38 37.37 18.50 -0.52
CA ALA A 38 38.50 17.60 -0.33
C ALA A 38 38.89 17.51 1.16
N ALA A 39 38.90 18.65 1.88
CA ALA A 39 39.18 18.68 3.32
C ALA A 39 38.11 17.95 4.15
N PHE A 40 36.84 18.00 3.76
CA PHE A 40 35.75 17.24 4.39
C PHE A 40 35.74 15.74 4.03
N GLY A 41 36.66 15.27 3.19
CA GLY A 41 36.81 13.85 2.88
C GLY A 41 35.70 13.27 2.00
N ALA A 42 35.08 14.09 1.15
CA ALA A 42 34.08 13.65 0.16
C ALA A 42 34.61 12.49 -0.72
N ASP A 43 35.92 12.50 -1.01
CA ASP A 43 36.59 11.44 -1.77
C ASP A 43 36.60 10.08 -1.02
N LYS A 44 36.74 10.08 0.32
CA LYS A 44 36.72 8.85 1.14
C LYS A 44 35.33 8.20 1.21
N LEU A 45 34.28 9.00 1.13
CA LEU A 45 32.90 8.51 1.03
C LEU A 45 32.64 7.84 -0.33
N GLY A 46 33.16 8.42 -1.42
CA GLY A 46 33.05 7.83 -2.75
C GLY A 46 33.71 6.46 -2.88
N GLU A 47 34.87 6.28 -2.25
CA GLU A 47 35.57 4.99 -2.21
C GLU A 47 34.78 3.93 -1.43
N LYS A 48 34.18 4.29 -0.29
CA LYS A 48 33.35 3.36 0.51
C LYS A 48 32.07 2.93 -0.19
N VAL A 49 31.52 3.77 -1.07
CA VAL A 49 30.30 3.49 -1.85
C VAL A 49 30.61 2.68 -3.12
N GLY A 50 31.88 2.46 -3.47
CA GLY A 50 32.28 1.63 -4.61
C GLY A 50 32.15 2.32 -5.98
N LEU A 51 31.98 3.64 -6.00
CA LEU A 51 31.84 4.47 -7.21
C LEU A 51 33.12 4.50 -8.09
N THR A 52 34.24 3.99 -7.58
CA THR A 52 35.55 3.98 -8.26
C THR A 52 35.88 2.67 -8.98
N ARG A 53 35.01 1.66 -8.97
CA ARG A 53 35.27 0.35 -9.61
C ARG A 53 35.03 0.28 -11.13
N GLY A 54 34.60 1.38 -11.77
CA GLY A 54 34.36 1.46 -13.23
C GLY A 54 35.31 2.42 -13.95
N ALA A 55 35.66 2.11 -15.20
CA ALA A 55 36.72 2.70 -16.01
C ALA A 55 36.66 4.24 -16.20
N LYS A 56 37.17 4.97 -15.21
CA LYS A 56 37.92 6.25 -15.21
C LYS A 56 37.76 6.83 -13.80
N PRO A 57 38.84 7.28 -13.12
CA PRO A 57 38.74 7.89 -11.80
C PRO A 57 38.02 9.25 -11.91
N PHE A 58 36.68 9.22 -11.89
CA PHE A 58 35.87 10.42 -11.67
C PHE A 58 35.90 10.71 -10.17
N SER A 59 36.84 11.55 -9.74
CA SER A 59 36.85 12.04 -8.37
C SER A 59 35.59 12.88 -8.12
N LEU A 60 34.82 12.51 -7.09
CA LEU A 60 33.59 13.21 -6.68
C LEU A 60 33.88 14.71 -6.49
N SER A 61 35.04 15.05 -5.95
CA SER A 61 35.49 16.42 -5.76
C SER A 61 35.60 17.20 -7.07
N LYS A 62 36.03 16.57 -8.17
CA LYS A 62 36.15 17.22 -9.48
C LYS A 62 34.79 17.37 -10.17
N THR A 63 33.91 16.38 -10.01
CA THR A 63 32.54 16.42 -10.54
C THR A 63 31.69 17.44 -9.79
N LEU A 64 31.77 17.50 -8.45
CA LEU A 64 31.13 18.55 -7.66
C LEU A 64 31.73 19.93 -7.95
N GLY A 65 33.05 20.02 -8.12
CA GLY A 65 33.70 21.28 -8.52
C GLY A 65 33.20 21.80 -9.86
N TRP A 66 33.03 20.90 -10.84
CA TRP A 66 32.46 21.24 -12.13
C TRP A 66 30.98 21.65 -12.04
N LEU A 67 30.18 20.95 -11.22
CA LEU A 67 28.80 21.33 -10.92
C LEU A 67 28.71 22.72 -10.27
N VAL A 68 29.58 23.01 -9.30
CA VAL A 68 29.62 24.33 -8.65
C VAL A 68 30.01 25.42 -9.65
N TYR A 69 30.98 25.15 -10.52
CA TYR A 69 31.36 26.07 -11.59
C TYR A 69 30.18 26.36 -12.52
N ILE A 70 29.45 25.34 -12.98
CA ILE A 70 28.30 25.54 -13.86
C ILE A 70 27.16 26.28 -13.14
N PHE A 71 26.93 25.99 -11.85
CA PHE A 71 25.93 26.68 -11.03
C PHE A 71 26.22 28.16 -10.83
N ILE A 72 27.49 28.57 -10.76
CA ILE A 72 27.88 29.98 -10.65
C ILE A 72 27.88 30.65 -12.03
N LEU A 73 28.27 29.91 -13.07
CA LEU A 73 28.29 30.41 -14.45
C LEU A 73 26.89 30.78 -14.95
N ILE A 74 25.87 29.97 -14.65
CA ILE A 74 24.48 30.21 -15.08
C ILE A 74 23.98 31.62 -14.67
N PRO A 75 24.02 32.05 -13.39
CA PRO A 75 23.62 33.40 -13.00
C PRO A 75 24.42 34.50 -13.69
N ILE A 76 25.72 34.31 -13.90
CA ILE A 76 26.56 35.28 -14.60
C ILE A 76 26.11 35.42 -16.06
N VAL A 77 25.81 34.31 -16.72
CA VAL A 77 25.29 34.31 -18.10
C VAL A 77 23.91 34.98 -18.14
N ILE A 78 23.02 34.69 -17.19
CA ILE A 78 21.71 35.34 -17.10
C ILE A 78 21.88 36.86 -16.93
N ALA A 79 22.74 37.31 -16.01
CA ALA A 79 23.00 38.73 -15.79
C ALA A 79 23.59 39.42 -17.03
N ALA A 80 24.46 38.74 -17.78
CA ALA A 80 24.99 39.25 -19.04
C ALA A 80 23.92 39.33 -20.13
N LEU A 81 23.07 38.31 -20.28
CA LEU A 81 21.94 38.31 -21.22
C LEU A 81 20.90 39.38 -20.87
N ASP A 82 20.73 39.66 -19.58
CA ASP A 82 19.81 40.67 -19.07
C ASP A 82 20.32 42.08 -19.41
N ALA A 83 21.63 42.30 -19.25
CA ALA A 83 22.29 43.54 -19.70
C ALA A 83 22.16 43.76 -21.22
N VAL A 84 22.06 42.71 -22.04
CA VAL A 84 21.79 42.81 -23.49
C VAL A 84 20.32 43.13 -23.79
N GLY A 85 19.41 43.02 -22.82
CA GLY A 85 17.98 43.29 -22.97
C GLY A 85 17.15 42.08 -23.40
N LEU A 86 17.62 40.84 -23.15
CA LEU A 86 16.92 39.60 -23.49
C LEU A 86 15.98 39.10 -22.38
N GLU A 87 15.17 40.01 -21.83
CA GLU A 87 14.30 39.77 -20.66
C GLU A 87 13.35 38.57 -20.82
N ALA A 88 12.85 38.35 -22.05
CA ALA A 88 11.95 37.23 -22.35
C ALA A 88 12.57 35.84 -22.11
N ILE A 89 13.91 35.74 -22.10
CA ILE A 89 14.65 34.51 -21.85
C ILE A 89 15.24 34.51 -20.43
N THR A 90 15.71 35.66 -19.95
CA THR A 90 16.37 35.76 -18.65
C THR A 90 15.41 35.59 -17.48
N GLN A 91 14.18 36.09 -17.58
CA GLN A 91 13.17 35.96 -16.53
C GLN A 91 12.81 34.51 -16.19
N PRO A 92 12.36 33.65 -17.14
CA PRO A 92 12.07 32.25 -16.82
C PRO A 92 13.32 31.48 -16.37
N THR A 93 14.48 31.76 -16.97
CA THR A 93 15.75 31.09 -16.61
C THR A 93 16.21 31.49 -15.20
N GLY A 94 16.07 32.76 -14.83
CA GLY A 94 16.36 33.28 -13.50
C GLY A 94 15.44 32.67 -12.44
N ASN A 95 14.15 32.54 -12.73
CA ASN A 95 13.20 31.87 -11.85
C ASN A 95 13.53 30.39 -11.64
N MET A 96 13.98 29.68 -12.69
CA MET A 96 14.45 28.29 -12.57
C MET A 96 15.71 28.20 -11.71
N LEU A 97 16.67 29.11 -11.91
CA LEU A 97 17.87 29.18 -11.09
C LEU A 97 17.55 29.48 -9.62
N GLN A 98 16.65 30.43 -9.36
CA GLN A 98 16.22 30.76 -8.00
C GLN A 98 15.58 29.56 -7.32
N ARG A 99 14.73 28.80 -8.02
CA ARG A 99 14.15 27.54 -7.52
C ARG A 99 15.23 26.51 -7.19
N LEU A 100 16.23 26.36 -8.05
CA LEU A 100 17.38 25.47 -7.81
C LEU A 100 18.19 25.90 -6.57
N LEU A 101 18.48 27.20 -6.43
CA LEU A 101 19.22 27.74 -5.28
C LEU A 101 18.43 27.60 -3.98
N SER A 102 17.12 27.87 -4.00
CA SER A 102 16.23 27.62 -2.85
C SER A 102 16.05 26.14 -2.54
N GLY A 103 16.34 25.26 -3.50
CA GLY A 103 16.34 23.81 -3.31
C GLY A 103 17.57 23.29 -2.57
N ILE A 104 18.67 24.06 -2.47
CA ILE A 104 19.89 23.59 -1.80
C ILE A 104 19.64 23.28 -0.30
N PRO A 105 19.02 24.19 0.48
CA PRO A 105 18.66 23.89 1.87
C PRO A 105 17.71 22.69 1.99
N SER A 106 16.74 22.54 1.08
CA SER A 106 15.77 21.44 1.15
C SER A 106 16.38 20.09 0.78
N VAL A 107 17.34 20.04 -0.14
CA VAL A 107 18.14 18.84 -0.43
C VAL A 107 18.90 18.40 0.83
N PHE A 108 19.52 19.33 1.56
CA PHE A 108 20.20 19.00 2.81
C PHE A 108 19.22 18.50 3.87
N ALA A 109 18.07 19.15 4.03
CA ALA A 109 17.02 18.72 4.96
C ALA A 109 16.48 17.32 4.61
N ALA A 110 16.21 17.06 3.34
CA ALA A 110 15.76 15.76 2.85
C ALA A 110 16.79 14.65 3.10
N ALA A 111 18.08 14.92 2.84
CA ALA A 111 19.16 13.99 3.13
C ALA A 111 19.29 13.70 4.64
N LEU A 112 19.13 14.73 5.48
CA LEU A 112 19.13 14.58 6.93
C LEU A 112 17.96 13.71 7.41
N VAL A 113 16.75 13.96 6.91
CA VAL A 113 15.55 13.17 7.23
C VAL A 113 15.74 11.70 6.84
N LEU A 114 16.24 11.41 5.63
CA LEU A 114 16.54 10.04 5.21
C LEU A 114 17.60 9.37 6.09
N GLY A 115 18.66 10.09 6.45
CA GLY A 115 19.71 9.58 7.33
C GLY A 115 19.18 9.22 8.72
N ILE A 116 18.41 10.11 9.33
CA ILE A 116 17.78 9.88 10.65
C ILE A 116 16.80 8.71 10.57
N ALA A 117 15.95 8.67 9.55
CA ALA A 117 14.98 7.62 9.37
C ALA A 117 15.60 6.25 9.14
N TYR A 118 16.75 6.15 8.46
CA TYR A 118 17.47 4.89 8.32
C TYR A 118 17.93 4.35 9.68
N VAL A 119 18.45 5.22 10.55
CA VAL A 119 18.86 4.84 11.91
C VAL A 119 17.65 4.40 12.74
N ILE A 120 16.58 5.19 12.73
CA ILE A 120 15.34 4.86 13.45
C ILE A 120 14.72 3.56 12.92
N GLY A 121 14.58 3.42 11.60
CA GLY A 121 14.01 2.25 10.95
C GLY A 121 14.80 0.97 11.25
N ARG A 122 16.13 1.06 11.32
CA ARG A 122 16.97 -0.06 11.76
C ARG A 122 16.70 -0.46 13.21
N LEU A 123 16.63 0.51 14.12
CA LEU A 123 16.34 0.25 15.54
C LEU A 123 14.95 -0.36 15.72
N VAL A 124 13.93 0.23 15.10
CA VAL A 124 12.55 -0.24 15.17
C VAL A 124 12.40 -1.63 14.55
N GLY A 125 13.02 -1.88 13.38
CA GLY A 125 13.02 -3.19 12.73
C GLY A 125 13.68 -4.28 13.58
N GLN A 126 14.78 -3.96 14.27
CA GLN A 126 15.44 -4.88 15.20
C GLN A 126 14.59 -5.19 16.44
N LEU A 127 13.93 -4.18 17.01
CA LEU A 127 13.02 -4.36 18.13
C LEU A 127 11.85 -5.28 17.75
N ILE A 128 11.19 -5.01 16.62
CA ILE A 128 10.05 -5.81 16.15
C ILE A 128 10.47 -7.24 15.84
N LYS A 129 11.63 -7.43 15.19
CA LYS A 129 12.18 -8.77 14.97
C LYS A 129 12.33 -9.52 16.29
N SER A 130 12.94 -8.90 17.30
CA SER A 130 13.18 -9.50 18.62
C SER A 130 11.87 -9.85 19.34
N LEU A 131 10.85 -8.98 19.24
CA LEU A 131 9.53 -9.25 19.79
C LEU A 131 8.83 -10.42 19.09
N LEU A 132 8.92 -10.51 17.75
CA LEU A 132 8.34 -11.61 16.98
C LEU A 132 9.03 -12.96 17.26
N GLU A 133 10.35 -12.96 17.41
CA GLU A 133 11.11 -14.15 17.83
C GLU A 133 10.66 -14.62 19.22
N THR A 134 10.41 -13.68 20.15
CA THR A 134 9.94 -14.00 21.52
C THR A 134 8.56 -14.66 21.51
N VAL A 135 7.66 -14.27 20.60
CA VAL A 135 6.31 -14.85 20.46
C VAL A 135 6.33 -16.18 19.68
N ASN A 136 7.51 -16.65 19.26
CA ASN A 136 7.67 -17.84 18.43
C ASN A 136 6.90 -17.72 17.08
N PHE A 137 6.90 -16.52 16.51
CA PHE A 137 6.26 -16.22 15.21
C PHE A 137 6.83 -17.09 14.08
N ASP A 138 8.08 -17.52 14.22
CA ASP A 138 8.77 -18.38 13.25
C ASP A 138 8.14 -19.78 13.13
N ALA A 139 7.36 -20.22 14.12
CA ALA A 139 6.61 -21.48 14.08
C ALA A 139 5.19 -21.35 13.48
N LEU A 140 4.72 -20.14 13.14
CA LEU A 140 3.38 -19.98 12.56
C LEU A 140 3.21 -20.62 11.17
N PRO A 141 4.18 -20.50 10.23
CA PRO A 141 4.02 -21.11 8.91
C PRO A 141 3.90 -22.63 8.96
N SER A 142 4.62 -23.30 9.87
CA SER A 142 4.52 -24.74 10.07
C SER A 142 3.17 -25.14 10.68
N LYS A 143 2.66 -24.37 11.66
CA LYS A 143 1.32 -24.59 12.25
C LYS A 143 0.18 -24.39 11.25
N LEU A 144 0.36 -23.54 10.25
CA LEU A 144 -0.63 -23.31 9.18
C LEU A 144 -0.60 -24.38 8.08
N GLY A 145 0.24 -25.42 8.21
CA GLY A 145 0.40 -26.45 7.17
C GLY A 145 1.07 -25.92 5.90
N LEU A 146 1.63 -24.71 5.96
CA LEU A 146 2.44 -24.09 4.90
C LEU A 146 3.94 -24.42 5.06
N GLY A 147 4.30 -25.07 6.17
CA GLY A 147 5.63 -25.62 6.43
C GLY A 147 5.89 -26.86 5.60
N GLY A 148 5.98 -26.68 4.27
CA GLY A 148 6.80 -27.59 3.48
C GLY A 148 8.21 -27.54 4.05
N GLN A 149 8.78 -28.73 4.27
CA GLN A 149 10.10 -28.98 4.84
C GLN A 149 11.20 -28.32 4.01
N ALA A 150 11.34 -27.00 4.14
CA ALA A 150 12.47 -26.24 3.65
C ALA A 150 13.47 -26.10 4.80
N ASP A 151 14.05 -27.23 5.20
CA ASP A 151 15.26 -27.30 6.01
C ASP A 151 16.37 -26.56 5.25
N GLY A 152 16.42 -25.24 5.40
CA GLY A 152 17.28 -24.37 4.59
C GLY A 152 16.72 -23.00 4.23
N ALA A 153 15.51 -22.63 4.69
CA ALA A 153 15.03 -21.25 4.56
C ALA A 153 15.98 -20.30 5.34
N LYS A 154 16.92 -19.67 4.62
CA LYS A 154 17.93 -18.74 5.16
C LYS A 154 17.34 -17.51 5.88
N TRP A 155 16.03 -17.32 5.82
CA TRP A 155 15.32 -16.14 6.33
C TRP A 155 14.19 -16.59 7.26
N SER A 156 14.28 -16.25 8.54
CA SER A 156 13.19 -16.44 9.48
C SER A 156 12.03 -15.49 9.14
N PRO A 157 10.75 -15.91 9.28
CA PRO A 157 9.59 -15.03 9.13
C PRO A 157 9.71 -13.72 9.93
N SER A 158 10.23 -13.80 11.16
CA SER A 158 10.54 -12.65 12.02
C SER A 158 11.53 -11.67 11.38
N ALA A 159 12.59 -12.16 10.71
CA ALA A 159 13.56 -11.32 10.02
C ALA A 159 12.98 -10.63 8.79
N ILE A 160 12.09 -11.31 8.06
CA ILE A 160 11.38 -10.73 6.91
C ILE A 160 10.53 -9.54 7.39
N VAL A 161 9.76 -9.71 8.47
CA VAL A 161 8.95 -8.62 9.03
C VAL A 161 9.83 -7.47 9.52
N GLY A 162 10.94 -7.76 10.22
CA GLY A 162 11.87 -6.71 10.68
C GLY A 162 12.47 -5.90 9.53
N TYR A 163 12.85 -6.56 8.42
CA TYR A 163 13.32 -5.87 7.22
C TYR A 163 12.21 -5.08 6.53
N LEU A 164 10.99 -5.63 6.48
CA LEU A 164 9.83 -4.97 5.90
C LEU A 164 9.49 -3.67 6.66
N VAL A 165 9.59 -3.68 8.00
CA VAL A 165 9.40 -2.45 8.79
C VAL A 165 10.47 -1.40 8.47
N LEU A 166 11.74 -1.80 8.35
CA LEU A 166 12.79 -0.87 7.94
C LEU A 166 12.46 -0.24 6.58
N VAL A 167 12.07 -1.04 5.60
CA VAL A 167 11.68 -0.56 4.26
C VAL A 167 10.49 0.38 4.33
N VAL A 168 9.46 0.07 5.13
CA VAL A 168 8.29 0.93 5.31
C VAL A 168 8.68 2.27 5.94
N VAL A 169 9.48 2.26 7.02
CA VAL A 169 9.97 3.50 7.66
C VAL A 169 10.79 4.33 6.68
N LEU A 170 11.65 3.68 5.88
CA LEU A 170 12.44 4.36 4.86
C LEU A 170 11.57 4.93 3.73
N LEU A 171 10.51 4.23 3.33
CA LEU A 171 9.52 4.72 2.37
C LEU A 171 8.77 5.94 2.89
N PHE A 172 8.33 5.93 4.15
CA PHE A 172 7.73 7.11 4.79
C PHE A 172 8.69 8.30 4.79
N ALA A 173 9.96 8.06 5.10
CA ALA A 173 10.98 9.11 5.06
C ALA A 173 11.27 9.57 3.63
N ALA A 174 11.19 8.69 2.63
CA ALA A 174 11.31 9.03 1.23
C ALA A 174 10.16 9.93 0.76
N VAL A 175 8.92 9.66 1.20
CA VAL A 175 7.78 10.56 1.00
C VAL A 175 8.11 11.94 1.57
N SER A 176 8.50 12.01 2.86
CA SER A 176 8.84 13.30 3.50
C SER A 176 9.98 14.02 2.78
N ALA A 177 11.01 13.30 2.34
CA ALA A 177 12.13 13.85 1.57
C ALA A 177 11.68 14.42 0.22
N LEU A 178 10.79 13.72 -0.50
CA LEU A 178 10.21 14.20 -1.74
C LEU A 178 9.34 15.44 -1.54
N SER A 179 8.54 15.48 -0.47
CA SER A 179 7.75 16.65 -0.12
C SER A 179 8.66 17.86 0.15
N LEU A 180 9.75 17.68 0.91
CA LEU A 180 10.74 18.74 1.17
C LEU A 180 11.42 19.23 -0.10
N LEU A 181 11.71 18.33 -1.04
CA LEU A 181 12.28 18.66 -2.35
C LEU A 181 11.29 19.37 -3.30
N GLY A 182 10.01 19.48 -2.92
CA GLY A 182 8.96 20.10 -3.74
C GLY A 182 8.32 19.16 -4.74
N PHE A 183 8.59 17.85 -4.66
CA PHE A 183 7.96 16.83 -5.51
C PHE A 183 6.64 16.33 -4.91
N ALA A 184 5.68 17.25 -4.71
CA ALA A 184 4.39 16.94 -4.08
C ALA A 184 3.66 15.79 -4.77
N ASN A 185 3.53 15.83 -6.10
CA ASN A 185 2.84 14.77 -6.86
C ASN A 185 3.50 13.40 -6.71
N LEU A 186 4.84 13.32 -6.67
CA LEU A 186 5.54 12.05 -6.48
C LEU A 186 5.40 11.55 -5.04
N SER A 187 5.41 12.47 -4.07
CA SER A 187 5.11 12.19 -2.67
C SER A 187 3.72 11.59 -2.52
N ASP A 188 2.70 12.18 -3.15
CA ASP A 188 1.31 11.70 -3.10
C ASP A 188 1.18 10.31 -3.73
N LEU A 189 1.79 10.09 -4.91
CA LEU A 189 1.83 8.77 -5.54
C LEU A 189 2.48 7.71 -4.65
N LEU A 190 3.53 8.07 -3.91
CA LEU A 190 4.17 7.15 -2.96
C LEU A 190 3.32 6.91 -1.71
N VAL A 191 2.57 7.90 -1.24
CA VAL A 191 1.59 7.73 -0.15
C VAL A 191 0.49 6.76 -0.59
N ASP A 192 -0.08 6.94 -1.79
CA ASP A 192 -1.08 6.04 -2.36
C ASP A 192 -0.54 4.63 -2.52
N PHE A 193 0.70 4.49 -3.00
CA PHE A 193 1.39 3.21 -3.07
C PHE A 193 1.57 2.56 -1.68
N LEU A 194 1.87 3.36 -0.67
CA LEU A 194 2.03 2.87 0.71
C LEU A 194 0.70 2.39 1.30
N PHE A 195 -0.39 3.09 1.03
CA PHE A 195 -1.73 2.62 1.33
C PHE A 195 -2.03 1.32 0.60
N PHE A 196 -1.68 1.20 -0.69
CA PHE A 196 -1.85 -0.04 -1.46
C PHE A 196 -1.08 -1.22 -0.82
N VAL A 197 0.16 -1.01 -0.36
CA VAL A 197 0.90 -2.03 0.41
C VAL A 197 0.18 -2.40 1.71
N GLY A 198 -0.38 -1.44 2.43
CA GLY A 198 -1.18 -1.69 3.63
C GLY A 198 -2.45 -2.52 3.36
N HIS A 199 -3.14 -2.23 2.26
CA HIS A 199 -4.29 -3.01 1.78
C HIS A 199 -3.90 -4.45 1.44
N ILE A 200 -2.75 -4.65 0.78
CA ILE A 200 -2.18 -5.97 0.51
C ILE A 200 -1.96 -6.75 1.81
N LEU A 201 -1.35 -6.13 2.82
CA LEU A 201 -1.11 -6.77 4.11
C LEU A 201 -2.42 -7.15 4.80
N MET A 202 -3.43 -6.27 4.82
CA MET A 202 -4.75 -6.59 5.37
C MET A 202 -5.44 -7.74 4.63
N GLY A 203 -5.34 -7.78 3.30
CA GLY A 203 -5.83 -8.91 2.52
C GLY A 203 -5.15 -10.23 2.89
N LEU A 204 -3.84 -10.21 3.10
CA LEU A 204 -3.07 -11.39 3.52
C LEU A 204 -3.48 -11.84 4.94
N VAL A 205 -3.75 -10.91 5.86
CA VAL A 205 -4.28 -11.22 7.19
C VAL A 205 -5.67 -11.87 7.09
N ILE A 206 -6.58 -11.31 6.30
CA ILE A 206 -7.91 -11.89 6.06
C ILE A 206 -7.79 -13.30 5.48
N LEU A 207 -6.90 -13.50 4.51
CA LEU A 207 -6.66 -14.82 3.92
C LEU A 207 -6.13 -15.81 4.96
N ALA A 208 -5.16 -15.42 5.78
CA ALA A 208 -4.61 -16.26 6.85
C ALA A 208 -5.68 -16.69 7.86
N ILE A 209 -6.53 -15.74 8.27
CA ILE A 209 -7.69 -16.01 9.14
C ILE A 209 -8.66 -16.98 8.46
N GLY A 210 -8.95 -16.78 7.18
CA GLY A 210 -9.79 -17.67 6.38
C GLY A 210 -9.25 -19.09 6.25
N LEU A 211 -7.95 -19.24 5.99
CA LEU A 211 -7.27 -20.55 5.97
C LEU A 211 -7.44 -21.26 7.32
N TYR A 212 -7.20 -20.55 8.42
CA TYR A 212 -7.37 -21.08 9.78
C TYR A 212 -8.82 -21.50 10.05
N LEU A 213 -9.80 -20.62 9.84
CA LEU A 213 -11.23 -20.91 10.01
C LEU A 213 -11.68 -22.10 9.17
N SER A 214 -11.20 -22.21 7.92
CA SER A 214 -11.56 -23.32 7.03
C SER A 214 -11.16 -24.67 7.60
N SER A 215 -10.01 -24.74 8.29
CA SER A 215 -9.51 -25.96 8.92
C SER A 215 -10.30 -26.31 10.19
N VAL A 216 -10.51 -25.33 11.08
CA VAL A 216 -11.26 -25.50 12.33
C VAL A 216 -12.69 -25.98 12.04
N VAL A 217 -13.39 -25.34 11.10
CA VAL A 217 -14.75 -25.72 10.75
C VAL A 217 -14.80 -27.12 10.12
N ALA A 218 -13.86 -27.45 9.22
CA ALA A 218 -13.81 -28.78 8.62
C ALA A 218 -13.59 -29.88 9.67
N GLU A 219 -12.75 -29.62 10.66
CA GLU A 219 -12.45 -30.55 11.75
C GLU A 219 -13.64 -30.75 12.69
N ILE A 220 -14.35 -29.67 13.05
CA ILE A 220 -15.59 -29.75 13.82
C ILE A 220 -16.64 -30.60 13.09
N ILE A 221 -16.79 -30.43 11.77
CA ILE A 221 -17.77 -31.20 10.98
C ILE A 221 -17.37 -32.68 10.91
N LYS A 222 -16.09 -32.99 10.70
CA LYS A 222 -15.58 -34.37 10.67
C LYS A 222 -15.71 -35.08 12.01
N SER A 223 -15.59 -34.34 13.12
CA SER A 223 -15.71 -34.88 14.47
C SER A 223 -17.13 -35.35 14.82
N ARG A 224 -18.15 -34.89 14.09
CA ARG A 224 -19.53 -35.35 14.29
C ARG A 224 -19.78 -36.60 13.44
N GLN A 225 -20.24 -37.68 14.06
CA GLN A 225 -20.64 -38.93 13.39
C GLN A 225 -21.95 -38.78 12.60
N ILE A 226 -21.97 -37.84 11.66
CA ILE A 226 -23.07 -37.61 10.72
C ILE A 226 -22.77 -38.40 9.44
N ALA A 227 -23.79 -39.02 8.85
CA ALA A 227 -23.69 -39.60 7.52
C ALA A 227 -23.17 -38.52 6.54
N GLN A 228 -22.10 -38.83 5.79
CA GLN A 228 -21.43 -37.92 4.84
C GLN A 228 -20.69 -36.71 5.45
N ALA A 229 -20.23 -36.79 6.71
CA ALA A 229 -19.40 -35.74 7.33
C ALA A 229 -18.20 -35.29 6.47
N VAL A 230 -17.62 -36.21 5.69
CA VAL A 230 -16.53 -35.92 4.75
C VAL A 230 -16.96 -34.93 3.67
N LEU A 231 -18.09 -35.18 2.99
CA LEU A 231 -18.58 -34.32 1.90
C LEU A 231 -18.96 -32.94 2.45
N LEU A 232 -19.63 -32.89 3.60
CA LEU A 232 -20.06 -31.65 4.25
C LEU A 232 -18.86 -30.81 4.70
N SER A 233 -17.80 -31.45 5.21
CA SER A 233 -16.55 -30.78 5.58
C SER A 233 -15.82 -30.18 4.38
N LEU A 234 -15.85 -30.86 3.22
CA LEU A 234 -15.24 -30.38 2.00
C LEU A 234 -15.97 -29.13 1.48
N VAL A 235 -17.30 -29.21 1.41
CA VAL A 235 -18.14 -28.08 0.97
C VAL A 235 -17.96 -26.87 1.87
N ALA A 236 -17.99 -27.06 3.20
CA ALA A 236 -17.76 -25.98 4.15
C ALA A 236 -16.36 -25.36 4.00
N ARG A 237 -15.32 -26.19 3.84
CA ARG A 237 -13.95 -25.72 3.65
C ARG A 237 -13.81 -24.91 2.37
N VAL A 238 -14.32 -25.42 1.24
CA VAL A 238 -14.28 -24.73 -0.06
C VAL A 238 -15.07 -23.42 0.01
N ALA A 239 -16.25 -23.40 0.65
CA ALA A 239 -17.06 -22.20 0.81
C ALA A 239 -16.33 -21.11 1.63
N ILE A 240 -15.72 -21.47 2.76
CA ILE A 240 -14.95 -20.54 3.59
C ILE A 240 -13.73 -20.02 2.84
N LEU A 241 -13.01 -20.88 2.13
CA LEU A 241 -11.84 -20.48 1.34
C LEU A 241 -12.21 -19.53 0.19
N LEU A 242 -13.32 -19.81 -0.52
CA LEU A 242 -13.83 -18.93 -1.57
C LEU A 242 -14.22 -17.56 -1.01
N LEU A 243 -14.93 -17.53 0.12
CA LEU A 243 -15.38 -16.29 0.76
C LEU A 243 -14.19 -15.49 1.30
N ALA A 244 -13.28 -16.14 2.02
CA ALA A 244 -12.08 -15.50 2.54
C ALA A 244 -11.16 -15.01 1.40
N GLY A 245 -11.01 -15.79 0.33
CA GLY A 245 -10.25 -15.40 -0.86
C GLY A 245 -10.85 -14.18 -1.55
N ALA A 246 -12.17 -14.17 -1.76
CA ALA A 246 -12.86 -13.01 -2.33
C ALA A 246 -12.74 -11.76 -1.44
N MET A 247 -12.91 -11.92 -0.12
CA MET A 247 -12.78 -10.82 0.84
C MET A 247 -11.35 -10.30 0.93
N ALA A 248 -10.36 -11.19 0.91
CA ALA A 248 -8.95 -10.85 0.88
C ALA A 248 -8.62 -10.06 -0.40
N LEU A 249 -8.96 -10.59 -1.58
CA LEU A 249 -8.71 -9.91 -2.86
C LEU A 249 -9.37 -8.53 -2.91
N ARG A 250 -10.61 -8.40 -2.40
CA ARG A 250 -11.32 -7.13 -2.28
C ARG A 250 -10.63 -6.17 -1.30
N GLN A 251 -10.07 -6.68 -0.20
CA GLN A 251 -9.33 -5.83 0.74
C GLN A 251 -8.01 -5.34 0.14
N MET A 252 -7.37 -6.13 -0.72
CA MET A 252 -6.12 -5.76 -1.41
C MET A 252 -6.33 -4.63 -2.45
N GLY A 253 -7.57 -4.27 -2.77
CA GLY A 253 -7.87 -3.24 -3.77
C GLY A 253 -7.76 -3.74 -5.22
N LEU A 254 -7.58 -5.05 -5.43
CA LEU A 254 -7.34 -5.64 -6.75
C LEU A 254 -8.65 -5.73 -7.54
N ALA A 255 -9.01 -4.67 -8.27
CA ALA A 255 -10.22 -4.64 -9.08
C ALA A 255 -11.47 -5.03 -8.26
N ASN A 256 -11.67 -4.31 -7.16
CA ASN A 256 -12.76 -4.53 -6.19
C ASN A 256 -14.12 -4.69 -6.84
N GLU A 257 -14.39 -3.92 -7.89
CA GLU A 257 -15.64 -3.98 -8.65
C GLU A 257 -15.77 -5.32 -9.40
N ILE A 258 -14.70 -5.78 -10.06
CA ILE A 258 -14.69 -7.07 -10.75
C ILE A 258 -14.92 -8.21 -9.75
N ILE A 259 -14.25 -8.20 -8.60
CA ILE A 259 -14.42 -9.23 -7.57
C ILE A 259 -15.84 -9.20 -7.00
N SER A 260 -16.35 -8.02 -6.67
CA SER A 260 -17.68 -7.87 -6.08
C SER A 260 -18.78 -8.29 -7.05
N LEU A 261 -18.64 -7.95 -8.33
CA LEU A 261 -19.55 -8.40 -9.39
C LEU A 261 -19.46 -9.91 -9.59
N ALA A 262 -18.27 -10.48 -9.75
CA ALA A 262 -18.09 -11.91 -9.95
C ALA A 262 -18.65 -12.72 -8.78
N PHE A 263 -18.34 -12.32 -7.55
CA PHE A 263 -18.82 -13.01 -6.36
C PHE A 263 -20.32 -12.80 -6.13
N GLY A 264 -20.83 -11.59 -6.40
CA GLY A 264 -22.27 -11.28 -6.34
C GLY A 264 -23.07 -12.10 -7.35
N LEU A 265 -22.56 -12.26 -8.57
CA LEU A 265 -23.18 -13.10 -9.60
C LEU A 265 -23.08 -14.59 -9.24
N LEU A 266 -21.94 -15.05 -8.73
CA LEU A 266 -21.78 -16.44 -8.28
C LEU A 266 -22.74 -16.77 -7.13
N LEU A 267 -22.73 -15.98 -6.05
CA LEU A 267 -23.66 -16.18 -4.94
C LEU A 267 -25.12 -16.00 -5.37
N GLY A 268 -25.40 -15.03 -6.24
CA GLY A 268 -26.71 -14.84 -6.84
C GLY A 268 -27.18 -16.08 -7.59
N SER A 269 -26.31 -16.71 -8.38
CA SER A 269 -26.63 -17.94 -9.11
C SER A 269 -26.91 -19.12 -8.19
N VAL A 270 -26.10 -19.29 -7.12
CA VAL A 270 -26.30 -20.34 -6.11
C VAL A 270 -27.60 -20.10 -5.33
N ALA A 271 -27.88 -18.84 -4.98
CA ALA A 271 -29.12 -18.47 -4.30
C ALA A 271 -30.34 -18.77 -5.16
N VAL A 272 -30.30 -18.43 -6.46
CA VAL A 272 -31.38 -18.74 -7.42
C VAL A 272 -31.53 -20.26 -7.58
N ALA A 273 -30.44 -21.00 -7.75
CA ALA A 273 -30.47 -22.46 -7.85
C ALA A 273 -31.09 -23.11 -6.60
N GLY A 274 -30.70 -22.66 -5.41
CA GLY A 274 -31.27 -23.11 -4.14
C GLY A 274 -32.75 -22.74 -4.02
N ALA A 275 -33.13 -21.50 -4.34
CA ALA A 275 -34.51 -21.04 -4.30
C ALA A 275 -35.41 -21.89 -5.23
N ILE A 276 -34.93 -22.25 -6.42
CA ILE A 276 -35.65 -23.13 -7.35
C ILE A 276 -35.73 -24.57 -6.82
N ALA A 277 -34.62 -25.12 -6.32
CA ALA A 277 -34.58 -26.49 -5.80
C ALA A 277 -35.51 -26.69 -4.60
N PHE A 278 -35.48 -25.78 -3.62
CA PHE A 278 -36.37 -25.82 -2.45
C PHE A 278 -37.79 -25.38 -2.78
N GLY A 279 -37.96 -24.38 -3.65
CA GLY A 279 -39.28 -23.87 -4.03
C GLY A 279 -40.12 -24.89 -4.80
N LEU A 280 -39.53 -25.56 -5.78
CA LEU A 280 -40.21 -26.62 -6.53
C LEU A 280 -40.30 -27.91 -5.70
N GLY A 281 -39.21 -28.31 -5.03
CA GLY A 281 -39.16 -29.58 -4.27
C GLY A 281 -39.94 -29.57 -2.95
N GLY A 282 -40.18 -28.40 -2.34
CA GLY A 282 -40.92 -28.27 -1.08
C GLY A 282 -42.42 -28.01 -1.25
N ARG A 283 -42.90 -27.84 -2.49
CA ARG A 283 -44.27 -27.42 -2.79
C ARG A 283 -45.30 -28.40 -2.23
N GLU A 284 -45.11 -29.70 -2.43
CA GLU A 284 -46.03 -30.72 -1.94
C GLU A 284 -46.05 -30.78 -0.40
N ILE A 285 -44.89 -30.70 0.26
CA ILE A 285 -44.79 -30.71 1.73
C ILE A 285 -45.53 -29.49 2.32
N ALA A 286 -45.31 -28.31 1.75
CA ALA A 286 -45.96 -27.08 2.19
C ALA A 286 -47.48 -27.16 2.01
N ALA A 287 -47.95 -27.67 0.87
CA ALA A 287 -49.37 -27.86 0.60
C ALA A 287 -50.02 -28.85 1.59
N GLN A 288 -49.31 -29.91 1.97
CA GLN A 288 -49.80 -30.92 2.90
C GLN A 288 -49.90 -30.36 4.33
N LYS A 289 -48.90 -29.60 4.78
CA LYS A 289 -48.91 -28.93 6.09
C LYS A 289 -50.00 -27.86 6.20
N LEU A 290 -50.23 -27.10 5.13
CA LEU A 290 -51.33 -26.13 5.05
C LEU A 290 -52.70 -26.80 5.14
N LYS A 291 -52.90 -27.95 4.48
CA LYS A 291 -54.13 -28.73 4.60
C LYS A 291 -54.35 -29.26 6.02
N GLU A 292 -53.29 -29.74 6.68
CA GLU A 292 -53.33 -30.24 8.05
C GLU A 292 -53.67 -29.13 9.07
N TRP A 293 -53.16 -27.91 8.85
CA TRP A 293 -53.55 -26.74 9.65
C TRP A 293 -54.99 -26.31 9.40
N LEU A 294 -55.42 -26.29 8.14
CA LEU A 294 -56.78 -25.90 7.78
C LEU A 294 -57.82 -26.86 8.37
N SER A 295 -57.57 -28.17 8.32
CA SER A 295 -58.45 -29.17 8.90
C SER A 295 -58.50 -29.09 10.43
N SER A 296 -57.38 -28.74 11.08
CA SER A 296 -57.33 -28.53 12.53
C SER A 296 -58.23 -27.35 12.94
N ILE A 297 -58.21 -26.25 12.19
CA ILE A 297 -59.06 -25.06 12.43
C ILE A 297 -60.55 -25.38 12.19
N GLU A 298 -60.87 -26.14 11.13
CA GLU A 298 -62.24 -26.59 10.86
C GLU A 298 -62.76 -27.53 11.96
N SER A 299 -61.92 -28.42 12.48
CA SER A 299 -62.28 -29.30 13.60
C SER A 299 -62.53 -28.53 14.90
N GLU A 300 -61.78 -27.44 15.14
CA GLU A 300 -61.92 -26.60 16.32
C GLU A 300 -63.19 -25.72 16.26
N LYS A 301 -63.56 -25.23 15.06
CA LYS A 301 -64.86 -24.58 14.82
C LYS A 301 -66.02 -25.55 14.97
N SER A 302 -65.93 -26.76 14.40
CA SER A 302 -66.97 -27.78 14.50
C SER A 302 -67.22 -28.24 15.95
N ASN A 303 -66.19 -28.21 16.81
CA ASN A 303 -66.33 -28.54 18.23
C ASN A 303 -66.96 -27.40 19.07
N LYS A 304 -66.91 -26.14 18.61
CA LYS A 304 -67.59 -25.00 19.26
C LYS A 304 -69.08 -24.91 18.92
N ASP A 305 -69.50 -25.43 17.77
CA ASP A 305 -70.91 -25.41 17.30
C ASP A 305 -71.74 -26.64 17.72
N LYS A 306 -71.20 -27.56 18.53
CA LYS A 306 -72.03 -28.60 19.15
C LYS A 306 -72.95 -27.95 20.18
N PRO A 307 -74.29 -28.05 20.03
CA PRO A 307 -75.18 -27.62 21.08
C PRO A 307 -74.92 -28.47 22.31
N LEU A 308 -74.92 -27.85 23.50
CA LEU A 308 -75.05 -28.54 24.78
C LEU A 308 -76.34 -29.36 24.77
N THR A 309 -76.31 -30.58 24.23
CA THR A 309 -77.44 -31.50 24.25
C THR A 309 -77.61 -31.99 25.68
N LYS A 310 -78.56 -31.31 26.34
CA LYS A 310 -79.31 -31.71 27.53
C LYS A 310 -78.96 -33.09 28.07
N LYS A 311 -78.24 -33.10 29.20
CA LYS A 311 -78.22 -34.19 30.17
C LYS A 311 -79.61 -34.28 30.82
N GLY A 312 -80.55 -34.91 30.12
CA GLY A 312 -81.91 -35.19 30.58
C GLY A 312 -82.03 -36.61 31.16
N ARG A 313 -82.09 -36.68 32.50
CA ARG A 313 -82.79 -37.66 33.36
C ARG A 313 -83.19 -39.03 32.78
N SER A 314 -82.73 -40.09 33.47
CA SER A 314 -83.54 -41.27 33.82
C SER A 314 -83.04 -41.81 35.18
N ARG A 315 -83.78 -41.54 36.27
CA ARG A 315 -84.56 -42.53 37.06
C ARG A 315 -83.74 -43.78 37.42
N ALA A 316 -83.21 -43.87 38.63
CA ALA A 316 -83.89 -44.44 39.82
C ALA A 316 -84.21 -45.94 39.69
N LYS A 317 -83.52 -46.77 40.47
CA LYS A 317 -84.20 -47.59 41.49
C LYS A 317 -83.22 -48.09 42.58
N PRO A 318 -83.76 -48.39 43.78
CA PRO A 318 -83.01 -48.69 44.99
C PRO A 318 -82.86 -50.20 45.21
N SER A 319 -81.85 -50.59 45.96
CA SER A 319 -81.79 -51.67 46.97
C SER A 319 -80.38 -51.64 47.57
#